data_AF-A0A161TEI5-F1
#
_entry.id   AF-A0A161TEI5-F1
#
_cell.length_a   1.000
_cell.length_b   1.000
_cell.length_c   1.000
_cell.angle_alpha   90.00
_cell.angle_beta   90.00
_cell.angle_gamma   90.00
#
_symmetry.space_group_name_H-M   'P 1'
#
loop_
_entity.id
_entity.type
_entity.pdbx_description
1 polymer ?
#
loop_
_entity_poly.entity_id
_entity_poly.type
_entity_poly.pdbx_seq_one_letter_code
_entity_poly.pdbx_strand_id
1 'polypeptide(L)'
;MHVEEVRKHLHAFKYDAGQGVIQKLDLEKEERLLNRMADLEPCDECESGLMELGEEYKRLRARLPELEKADFRSHRKVLNKLLNHVHKVHKVVPQNYYIGVFMPLGLTFGMLIGLGFLENMVYGFTLGISIGIAIGAGLDAKSKKDGLTF
;
A
#
# COMPACT_ATOMS: atom_id res chain seq x y z
N MET A 1 2.34 3.24 -21.97
CA MET A 1 3.79 2.90 -22.18
C MET A 1 4.72 3.49 -21.09
N HIS A 2 4.19 4.15 -20.05
CA HIS A 2 4.98 4.87 -19.03
C HIS A 2 5.51 4.02 -17.86
N VAL A 3 5.02 2.79 -17.67
CA VAL A 3 5.46 1.91 -16.56
C VAL A 3 6.97 1.64 -16.60
N GLU A 4 7.52 1.36 -17.78
CA GLU A 4 8.96 1.09 -17.95
C GLU A 4 9.84 2.30 -17.63
N GLU A 5 9.36 3.51 -17.95
CA GLU A 5 10.06 4.75 -17.65
C GLU A 5 10.12 5.01 -16.15
N VAL A 6 8.97 4.88 -15.46
CA VAL A 6 8.90 5.01 -14.01
C VAL A 6 9.75 3.94 -13.31
N ARG A 7 9.76 2.71 -13.84
CA ARG A 7 10.61 1.62 -13.32
C ARG A 7 12.09 1.98 -13.38
N LYS A 8 12.55 2.59 -14.48
CA LYS A 8 13.94 3.09 -14.58
C LYS A 8 14.24 4.14 -13.52
N HIS A 9 13.32 5.07 -13.29
CA HIS A 9 13.48 6.09 -12.23
C HIS A 9 13.51 5.46 -10.82
N LEU A 10 12.66 4.48 -10.56
CA LEU A 10 12.65 3.73 -9.30
C LEU A 10 13.97 3.00 -9.07
N HIS A 11 14.49 2.26 -10.06
CA HIS A 11 15.76 1.56 -9.91
C HIS A 11 16.94 2.52 -9.72
N ALA A 12 16.96 3.63 -10.46
CA ALA A 12 17.99 4.65 -10.29
C ALA A 12 17.92 5.29 -8.90
N PHE A 13 16.72 5.55 -8.38
CA PHE A 13 16.53 6.03 -7.03
C PHE A 13 16.95 5.01 -5.97
N LYS A 14 16.59 3.73 -6.14
CA LYS A 14 17.02 2.62 -5.25
C LYS A 14 18.54 2.49 -5.19
N TYR A 15 19.24 2.69 -6.31
CA TYR A 15 20.69 2.62 -6.37
C TYR A 15 21.37 3.74 -5.57
N ASP A 16 20.84 4.97 -5.65
CA ASP A 16 21.39 6.13 -4.95
C ASP A 16 20.92 6.23 -3.47
N ALA A 17 19.77 5.64 -3.16
CA ALA A 17 19.17 5.70 -1.84
C ALA A 17 19.78 4.68 -0.86
N GLY A 18 20.02 5.11 0.38
CA GLY A 18 20.40 4.19 1.46
C GLY A 18 19.25 3.25 1.87
N GLN A 19 19.59 2.09 2.43
CA GLN A 19 18.63 1.07 2.91
C GLN A 19 17.51 1.63 3.80
N GLY A 20 17.82 2.59 4.68
CA GLY A 20 16.81 3.23 5.53
C GLY A 20 15.73 4.00 4.75
N VAL A 21 16.09 4.61 3.62
CA VAL A 21 15.14 5.30 2.74
C VAL A 21 14.29 4.29 1.96
N ILE A 22 14.93 3.23 1.45
CA ILE A 22 14.26 2.14 0.71
C ILE A 22 13.15 1.51 1.56
N GLN A 23 13.45 1.16 2.82
CA GLN A 23 12.48 0.58 3.75
C GLN A 23 11.38 1.58 4.13
N LYS A 24 11.75 2.84 4.37
CA LYS A 24 10.79 3.87 4.81
C LYS A 24 9.77 4.26 3.72
N LEU A 25 10.16 4.17 2.45
CA LEU A 25 9.27 4.39 1.32
C LEU A 25 8.58 3.11 0.83
N ASP A 26 8.96 1.93 1.33
CA ASP A 26 8.42 0.63 0.90
C ASP A 26 8.56 0.43 -0.63
N LEU A 27 9.74 0.73 -1.15
CA LEU A 27 10.01 0.73 -2.60
C LEU A 27 9.83 -0.65 -3.26
N GLU A 28 9.89 -1.73 -2.48
CA GLU A 28 9.59 -3.08 -2.98
C GLU A 28 8.11 -3.27 -3.30
N LYS A 29 7.22 -2.66 -2.51
CA LYS A 29 5.79 -2.66 -2.78
C LYS A 29 5.46 -1.84 -4.02
N GLU A 30 6.15 -0.72 -4.20
CA GLU A 30 6.00 0.13 -5.39
C GLU A 30 6.45 -0.60 -6.66
N GLU A 31 7.55 -1.34 -6.59
CA GLU A 31 8.01 -2.19 -7.70
C GLU A 31 6.99 -3.28 -8.06
N ARG A 32 6.39 -3.94 -7.06
CA ARG A 32 5.30 -4.91 -7.28
C ARG A 32 4.08 -4.27 -7.94
N LEU A 33 3.70 -3.06 -7.52
CA LEU A 33 2.62 -2.30 -8.15
C LEU A 33 2.94 -2.04 -9.62
N LEU A 34 4.12 -1.50 -9.92
CA LEU A 34 4.54 -1.20 -11.30
C LEU A 34 4.53 -2.46 -12.18
N ASN A 35 5.00 -3.59 -11.65
CA ASN A 35 4.94 -4.88 -12.36
C ASN A 35 3.50 -5.29 -12.64
N ARG A 36 2.60 -5.14 -11.67
CA ARG A 36 1.19 -5.46 -11.87
C ARG A 36 0.50 -4.54 -12.86
N MET A 37 0.87 -3.25 -12.88
CA MET A 37 0.34 -2.26 -13.79
C MET A 37 0.69 -2.52 -15.26
N ALA A 38 1.77 -3.26 -15.54
CA ALA A 38 2.11 -3.67 -16.90
C ALA A 38 1.07 -4.63 -17.50
N ASP A 39 0.34 -5.37 -16.66
CA ASP A 39 -0.66 -6.36 -17.06
C ASP A 39 -2.10 -5.79 -17.07
N LEU A 40 -2.29 -4.52 -16.70
CA LEU A 40 -3.61 -3.90 -16.62
C LEU A 40 -4.06 -3.37 -17.98
N GLU A 41 -5.38 -3.27 -18.13
CA GLU A 41 -5.98 -2.60 -19.28
C GLU A 41 -5.52 -1.13 -19.36
N PRO A 42 -5.33 -0.58 -20.57
CA PRO A 42 -4.95 0.81 -20.76
C PRO A 42 -5.90 1.77 -20.03
N CYS A 43 -5.33 2.73 -19.32
CA CYS A 43 -6.09 3.67 -18.50
C CYS A 43 -5.36 5.02 -18.40
N ASP A 44 -5.99 6.09 -18.88
CA ASP A 44 -5.41 7.44 -18.93
C ASP A 44 -5.06 8.00 -17.55
N GLU A 45 -5.85 7.65 -16.53
CA GLU A 45 -5.65 8.09 -15.15
C GLU A 45 -4.50 7.32 -14.49
N CYS A 46 -4.33 6.03 -14.82
CA CYS A 46 -3.14 5.27 -14.47
C CYS A 46 -1.89 5.86 -15.12
N GLU A 47 -1.95 6.22 -16.41
CA GLU A 47 -0.82 6.86 -17.10
C GLU A 47 -0.46 8.21 -16.49
N SER A 48 -1.47 9.03 -16.18
CA SER A 48 -1.28 10.30 -15.47
C SER A 48 -0.66 10.11 -14.10
N GLY A 49 -1.14 9.13 -13.32
CA GLY A 49 -0.59 8.80 -12.02
C GLY A 49 0.85 8.25 -12.07
N LEU A 50 1.19 7.50 -13.11
CA LEU A 50 2.56 7.03 -13.37
C LEU A 50 3.50 8.19 -13.69
N MET A 51 3.07 9.13 -14.53
CA MET A 51 3.87 10.34 -14.82
C MET A 51 4.11 11.16 -13.56
N GLU A 52 3.07 11.40 -12.75
CA GLU A 52 3.20 12.08 -11.44
C GLU A 52 4.20 11.36 -10.52
N LEU A 53 4.14 10.03 -10.46
CA LEU A 53 5.06 9.21 -9.66
C LEU A 53 6.50 9.24 -10.19
N GLY A 54 6.69 9.23 -11.50
CA GLY A 54 8.00 9.36 -12.14
C GLY A 54 8.68 10.69 -11.80
N GLU A 55 7.94 11.80 -11.89
CA GLU A 55 8.42 13.13 -11.50
C GLU A 55 8.74 13.22 -10.00
N GLU A 56 7.95 12.54 -9.16
CA GLU A 56 8.21 12.44 -7.74
C GLU A 56 9.54 11.75 -7.44
N TYR A 57 9.86 10.63 -8.10
CA TYR A 57 11.16 9.97 -7.94
C TYR A 57 12.32 10.86 -8.39
N LYS A 58 12.17 11.60 -9.50
CA LYS A 58 13.19 12.56 -9.95
C LYS A 58 13.43 13.63 -8.88
N ARG A 59 12.36 14.17 -8.29
CA ARG A 59 12.45 15.17 -7.22
C ARG A 59 13.10 14.61 -5.96
N LEU A 60 12.73 13.40 -5.54
CA LEU A 60 13.33 12.72 -4.39
C LEU A 60 14.82 12.47 -4.59
N ARG A 61 15.20 11.98 -5.78
CA ARG A 61 16.58 11.71 -6.14
C ARG A 61 17.44 12.97 -6.07
N ALA A 62 16.94 14.10 -6.59
CA ALA A 62 17.64 15.38 -6.55
C ALA A 62 17.87 15.93 -5.13
N ARG A 63 17.11 15.44 -4.13
CA ARG A 63 17.22 15.81 -2.73
C ARG A 63 18.02 14.83 -1.88
N LEU A 64 18.52 13.73 -2.44
CA LEU A 64 19.37 12.80 -1.69
C LEU A 64 20.73 13.46 -1.40
N PRO A 65 21.30 13.27 -0.18
CA PRO A 65 20.79 12.50 0.96
C PRO A 65 19.89 13.30 1.94
N GLU A 66 19.61 14.57 1.67
CA GLU A 66 18.93 15.55 2.54
C GLU A 66 17.38 15.42 2.56
N LEU A 67 16.87 14.19 2.53
CA LEU A 67 15.43 13.93 2.55
C LEU A 67 14.81 14.23 3.92
N GLU A 68 13.71 14.99 3.91
CA GLU A 68 12.98 15.38 5.10
C GLU A 68 11.63 14.67 5.21
N LYS A 69 11.00 14.72 6.39
CA LYS A 69 9.65 14.16 6.61
C LYS A 69 8.62 14.65 5.57
N ALA A 70 8.77 15.87 5.05
CA ALA A 70 7.89 16.42 4.03
C ALA A 70 7.98 15.66 2.70
N ASP A 71 9.17 15.20 2.30
CA ASP A 71 9.39 14.42 1.08
C ASP A 71 8.68 13.08 1.12
N PHE A 72 8.84 12.35 2.23
CA PHE A 72 8.15 11.06 2.44
C PHE A 72 6.63 11.22 2.41
N ARG A 73 6.10 12.34 2.95
CA ARG A 73 4.65 12.63 2.92
C ARG A 73 4.17 12.96 1.51
N SER A 74 4.92 13.76 0.76
CA SER A 74 4.60 14.08 -0.62
C SER A 74 4.57 12.82 -1.47
N HIS A 75 5.60 11.98 -1.36
CA HIS A 75 5.70 10.75 -2.12
C HIS A 75 4.53 9.81 -1.85
N ARG A 76 4.23 9.62 -0.56
CA ARG A 76 3.09 8.82 -0.14
C ARG A 76 1.76 9.37 -0.65
N LYS A 77 1.62 10.69 -0.80
CA LYS A 77 0.40 11.30 -1.34
C LYS A 77 0.22 10.96 -2.82
N VAL A 78 1.29 11.07 -3.61
CA VAL A 78 1.30 10.72 -5.04
C VAL A 78 1.01 9.23 -5.22
N LEU A 79 1.75 8.37 -4.50
CA LEU A 79 1.53 6.92 -4.54
C LEU A 79 0.10 6.52 -4.12
N ASN A 80 -0.42 7.09 -3.04
CA ASN A 80 -1.78 6.78 -2.58
C ASN A 80 -2.86 7.18 -3.59
N LYS A 81 -2.65 8.28 -4.33
CA LYS A 81 -3.58 8.69 -5.41
C LYS A 81 -3.63 7.61 -6.48
N LEU A 82 -2.48 7.11 -6.91
CA LEU A 82 -2.37 6.02 -7.88
C LEU A 82 -2.99 4.71 -7.34
N LEU A 83 -2.61 4.30 -6.12
CA LEU A 83 -3.17 3.12 -5.46
C LEU A 83 -4.68 3.16 -5.33
N ASN A 84 -5.25 4.32 -4.96
CA ASN A 84 -6.69 4.49 -4.84
C ASN A 84 -7.40 4.33 -6.18
N HIS A 85 -6.80 4.85 -7.25
CA HIS A 85 -7.34 4.68 -8.60
C HIS A 85 -7.27 3.20 -9.02
N VAL A 86 -6.11 2.56 -8.90
CA VAL A 86 -5.89 1.14 -9.21
C VAL A 86 -6.86 0.24 -8.44
N HIS A 87 -7.06 0.52 -7.16
CA HIS A 87 -8.03 -0.19 -6.33
C HIS A 87 -9.47 0.01 -6.81
N LYS A 88 -9.87 1.24 -7.15
CA LYS A 88 -11.26 1.55 -7.52
C LYS A 88 -11.63 0.98 -8.89
N VAL A 89 -10.74 1.16 -9.87
CA VAL A 89 -10.99 0.83 -11.28
C VAL A 89 -10.58 -0.60 -11.59
N HIS A 90 -9.35 -0.99 -11.24
CA HIS A 90 -8.81 -2.31 -11.57
C HIS A 90 -9.00 -3.37 -10.46
N LYS A 91 -9.57 -2.99 -9.31
CA LYS A 91 -9.82 -3.87 -8.14
C LYS A 91 -8.57 -4.53 -7.57
N VAL A 92 -7.38 -4.07 -7.94
CA VAL A 92 -6.12 -4.64 -7.48
C VAL A 92 -5.72 -4.02 -6.14
N VAL A 93 -5.32 -4.87 -5.19
CA VAL A 93 -4.84 -4.47 -3.86
C VAL A 93 -3.46 -5.04 -3.54
N PRO A 94 -2.68 -4.43 -2.65
CA PRO A 94 -1.50 -5.08 -2.10
C PRO A 94 -1.86 -6.37 -1.37
N GLN A 95 -0.92 -7.32 -1.30
CA GLN A 95 -1.05 -8.46 -0.40
C GLN A 95 -1.30 -8.03 1.06
N ASN A 96 -2.17 -8.77 1.76
CA ASN A 96 -2.59 -8.53 3.15
C ASN A 96 -3.26 -7.17 3.39
N TYR A 97 -3.84 -6.57 2.34
CA TYR A 97 -4.54 -5.29 2.44
C TYR A 97 -5.72 -5.39 3.40
N TYR A 98 -6.57 -6.40 3.25
CA TYR A 98 -7.80 -6.50 4.04
C TYR A 98 -7.51 -6.91 5.49
N ILE A 99 -6.54 -7.78 5.75
CA ILE A 99 -6.05 -8.02 7.12
C ILE A 99 -5.59 -6.71 7.76
N GLY A 100 -4.82 -5.89 7.05
CA GLY A 100 -4.34 -4.60 7.54
C GLY A 100 -5.47 -3.60 7.86
N VAL A 101 -6.60 -3.67 7.13
CA VAL A 101 -7.80 -2.84 7.38
C VAL A 101 -8.66 -3.39 8.51
N PHE A 102 -8.93 -4.69 8.53
CA PHE A 102 -9.88 -5.31 9.46
C PHE A 102 -9.30 -5.66 10.83
N MET A 103 -7.98 -5.84 10.95
CA MET A 103 -7.35 -6.12 12.25
C MET A 103 -7.50 -4.95 13.24
N PRO A 104 -7.18 -3.67 12.90
CA PRO A 104 -7.41 -2.56 13.81
C PRO A 104 -8.89 -2.37 14.16
N LEU A 105 -9.78 -2.57 13.18
CA LEU A 105 -11.23 -2.52 13.42
C LEU A 105 -11.66 -3.59 14.43
N GLY A 106 -11.22 -4.83 14.22
CA GLY A 106 -11.46 -5.95 15.13
C GLY A 106 -10.95 -5.65 16.54
N LEU A 107 -9.76 -5.06 16.67
CA LEU A 107 -9.22 -4.62 17.96
C LEU A 107 -10.12 -3.58 18.65
N THR A 108 -10.55 -2.55 17.91
CA THR A 108 -11.45 -1.51 18.45
C THR A 108 -12.81 -2.10 18.86
N PHE A 109 -13.40 -2.97 18.05
CA PHE A 109 -14.65 -3.65 18.41
C PHE A 109 -14.46 -4.60 19.61
N GLY A 110 -13.35 -5.34 19.64
CA GLY A 110 -13.00 -6.21 20.76
C GLY A 110 -12.84 -5.46 22.07
N MET A 111 -12.27 -4.25 22.03
CA MET A 111 -12.19 -3.36 23.18
C MET A 111 -13.58 -2.99 23.70
N LEU A 112 -14.49 -2.56 22.81
CA LEU A 112 -15.85 -2.17 23.17
C LEU A 112 -16.63 -3.36 23.77
N ILE A 113 -16.49 -4.55 23.19
CA ILE A 113 -17.13 -5.78 23.69
C ILE A 113 -16.54 -6.18 25.05
N GLY A 114 -15.21 -6.13 25.17
CA GLY A 114 -14.49 -6.51 26.39
C GLY A 114 -14.84 -5.64 27.59
N LEU A 115 -14.92 -4.32 27.38
CA LEU A 115 -15.29 -3.34 28.43
C LEU A 115 -16.79 -3.34 28.71
N GLY A 116 -17.63 -3.48 27.68
CA GLY A 116 -19.08 -3.30 27.81
C GLY A 116 -19.88 -4.55 28.18
N PHE A 117 -19.45 -5.74 27.73
CA PHE A 117 -20.25 -6.96 27.84
C PHE A 117 -19.57 -8.08 28.61
N LEU A 118 -18.26 -8.23 28.46
CA LEU A 118 -17.54 -9.38 29.02
C LEU A 118 -16.85 -9.06 30.35
N GLU A 119 -16.78 -7.78 30.74
CA GLU A 119 -15.97 -7.26 31.85
C GLU A 119 -14.52 -7.80 31.84
N ASN A 120 -14.07 -8.25 30.67
CA ASN A 120 -12.81 -8.91 30.46
C ASN A 120 -12.25 -8.48 29.10
N MET A 121 -11.35 -7.53 29.19
CA MET A 121 -10.69 -6.91 28.06
C MET A 121 -9.85 -7.91 27.25
N VAL A 122 -9.27 -8.93 27.90
CA VAL A 122 -8.46 -9.96 27.24
C VAL A 122 -9.33 -10.82 26.32
N TYR A 123 -10.50 -11.29 26.80
CA TYR A 123 -11.43 -12.04 25.96
C TYR A 123 -12.02 -11.16 24.85
N GLY A 124 -12.37 -9.90 25.16
CA GLY A 124 -12.84 -8.95 24.17
C GLY A 124 -11.84 -8.72 23.03
N PHE A 125 -10.57 -8.44 23.35
CA PHE A 125 -9.52 -8.30 22.35
C PHE A 125 -9.26 -9.57 21.57
N THR A 126 -9.19 -10.73 22.23
CA THR A 126 -8.96 -12.01 21.56
C THR A 126 -10.07 -12.28 20.54
N LEU A 127 -11.34 -12.08 20.92
CA LEU A 127 -12.48 -12.24 20.02
C LEU A 127 -12.43 -11.22 18.87
N GLY A 128 -12.22 -9.95 19.18
CA GLY A 128 -12.18 -8.87 18.19
C GLY A 128 -11.07 -9.07 17.15
N ILE A 129 -9.85 -9.39 17.60
CA ILE A 129 -8.72 -9.69 16.71
C ILE A 129 -9.02 -10.93 15.86
N SER A 130 -9.57 -11.99 16.46
CA SER A 130 -9.91 -13.22 15.73
C SER A 130 -10.91 -12.96 14.61
N ILE A 131 -11.96 -12.18 14.88
CA ILE A 131 -12.96 -11.77 13.87
C ILE A 131 -12.32 -10.89 12.80
N GLY A 132 -11.53 -9.90 13.18
CA GLY A 132 -10.83 -9.01 12.25
C GLY A 132 -9.90 -9.77 11.30
N ILE A 133 -9.12 -10.71 11.83
CA ILE A 133 -8.25 -11.58 11.05
C ILE A 133 -9.08 -12.49 10.14
N ALA A 134 -10.14 -13.12 10.63
CA ALA A 134 -10.94 -14.04 9.83
C ALA A 134 -11.58 -13.34 8.62
N ILE A 135 -12.18 -12.16 8.83
CA ILE A 135 -12.77 -11.36 7.75
C ILE A 135 -11.68 -10.89 6.77
N GLY A 136 -10.60 -10.30 7.30
CA GLY A 136 -9.49 -9.78 6.49
C GLY A 136 -8.85 -10.87 5.64
N ALA A 137 -8.50 -12.00 6.25
CA ALA A 137 -7.88 -13.13 5.58
C ALA A 137 -8.80 -13.76 4.53
N GLY A 138 -10.11 -13.82 4.78
CA GLY A 138 -11.10 -14.29 3.80
C GLY A 138 -11.13 -13.40 2.54
N LEU A 139 -11.13 -12.08 2.71
CA LEU A 139 -11.12 -11.12 1.60
C LEU A 139 -9.78 -11.10 0.84
N ASP A 140 -8.66 -11.20 1.56
CA ASP A 140 -7.33 -11.33 0.95
C ASP A 140 -7.20 -12.64 0.16
N ALA A 141 -7.68 -13.76 0.71
CA ALA A 141 -7.68 -15.06 0.01
C ALA A 141 -8.53 -15.03 -1.26
N LYS A 142 -9.69 -14.36 -1.22
CA LYS A 142 -10.54 -14.16 -2.40
C LYS A 142 -9.81 -13.32 -3.46
N SER A 143 -9.25 -12.18 -3.07
CA SER A 143 -8.53 -11.29 -4.00
C SER A 143 -7.34 -12.00 -4.63
N LYS A 144 -6.61 -12.81 -3.85
CA LYS A 144 -5.50 -13.63 -4.36
C LYS A 144 -5.98 -14.68 -5.38
N LYS A 145 -7.09 -15.37 -5.08
CA LYS A 145 -7.70 -16.35 -6.00
C LYS A 145 -8.15 -15.71 -7.31
N ASP A 146 -8.67 -14.49 -7.24
CA ASP A 146 -9.18 -13.74 -8.38
C ASP A 146 -8.05 -13.02 -9.17
N GLY A 147 -6.78 -13.16 -8.75
CA GLY A 147 -5.64 -12.49 -9.39
C GLY A 147 -5.59 -10.99 -9.16
N LEU A 148 -6.30 -10.48 -8.15
CA LEU A 148 -6.45 -9.05 -7.84
C LEU A 148 -5.44 -8.57 -6.77
N THR A 149 -4.29 -9.22 -6.65
CA THR A 149 -3.25 -8.87 -5.67
C THR A 149 -1.89 -8.64 -6.30
N PHE A 150 -1.08 -7.76 -5.70
CA PHE A 150 0.36 -7.59 -6.00
C PHE A 150 1.21 -7.64 -4.72
#